data_AF-A0A925TBU5-F1
#
_entry.id   AF-A0A925TBU5-F1
#
_cell.length_a   1.000
_cell.length_b   1.000
_cell.length_c   1.000
_cell.angle_alpha   90.00
_cell.angle_beta   90.00
_cell.angle_gamma   90.00
#
_symmetry.space_group_name_H-M   'P 1'
#
loop_
_entity.id
_entity.type
_entity.pdbx_description
1 polymer ?
#
loop_
_entity_poly.entity_id
_entity_poly.type
_entity_poly.pdbx_seq_one_letter_code
_entity_poly.pdbx_strand_id
1 'polypeptide(L)'
;LIPILILFGLGAAPALIVTIIFAMPAPVRMTYLGLTSIPKPMLEAGESFGATKRQLLWKVELPAALPSIMAGLTQCIMLSLSMVVFATLIGAPSLGNPVNKALANRNIPLGIEAGLAIVILAILLDRALAMKSSDKK
;
A
#
# COMPACT_ATOMS: atom_id res chain seq x y z
N LEU A 1 0.79 7.70 16.22
CA LEU A 1 -0.02 6.79 17.04
C LEU A 1 -0.51 7.47 18.33
N ILE A 2 0.39 7.89 19.24
CA ILE A 2 0.02 8.46 20.56
C ILE A 2 -1.02 9.60 20.50
N PRO A 3 -0.88 10.63 19.64
CA PRO A 3 -1.85 11.74 19.62
C PRO A 3 -3.26 11.30 19.18
N ILE A 4 -3.33 10.37 18.22
CA ILE A 4 -4.59 9.86 17.67
C ILE A 4 -5.30 8.99 18.72
N LEU A 5 -4.55 8.23 19.52
CA LEU A 5 -5.13 7.45 20.63
C LEU A 5 -5.72 8.34 21.72
N ILE A 6 -5.06 9.46 22.04
CA ILE A 6 -5.57 10.42 23.04
C ILE A 6 -6.88 11.07 22.57
N LEU A 7 -6.99 11.35 21.26
CA LEU A 7 -8.15 12.03 20.68
C LEU A 7 -9.34 11.09 20.40
N PHE A 8 -9.07 9.84 20.00
CA PHE A 8 -10.11 8.90 19.53
C PHE A 8 -10.27 7.64 20.39
N GLY A 9 -9.48 7.48 21.45
CA GLY A 9 -9.50 6.31 22.32
C GLY A 9 -8.89 5.05 21.69
N LEU A 10 -9.26 3.89 22.24
CA LEU A 10 -8.89 2.57 21.71
C LEU A 10 -9.97 2.08 20.73
N GLY A 11 -9.57 1.43 19.64
CA GLY A 11 -10.51 0.80 18.72
C GLY A 11 -10.06 0.76 17.26
N ALA A 12 -10.96 0.31 16.39
CA ALA A 12 -10.70 0.16 14.96
C ALA A 12 -10.51 1.50 14.22
N ALA A 13 -11.28 2.53 14.59
CA ALA A 13 -11.20 3.85 13.96
C ALA A 13 -9.80 4.50 14.05
N PRO A 14 -9.19 4.66 15.24
CA PRO A 14 -7.84 5.20 15.34
C PRO A 14 -6.78 4.33 14.65
N ALA A 15 -6.95 3.00 14.68
CA ALA A 15 -6.05 2.07 13.98
C ALA A 15 -6.04 2.31 12.46
N LEU A 16 -7.22 2.48 11.85
CA LEU A 16 -7.37 2.76 10.42
C LEU A 16 -6.75 4.11 10.06
N ILE A 17 -7.02 5.16 10.84
CA ILE A 17 -6.48 6.51 10.60
C ILE A 17 -4.95 6.47 10.61
N VAL A 18 -4.34 5.84 11.61
CA VAL A 18 -2.87 5.73 11.67
C VAL A 18 -2.33 4.94 10.48
N THR A 19 -2.99 3.85 10.10
CA THR A 19 -2.57 3.01 8.98
C THR A 19 -2.58 3.79 7.67
N ILE A 20 -3.63 4.58 7.42
CA ILE A 20 -3.73 5.43 6.22
C ILE A 20 -2.60 6.45 6.19
N ILE A 21 -2.38 7.18 7.29
CA ILE A 21 -1.32 8.19 7.37
C ILE A 21 0.07 7.56 7.18
N PHE A 22 0.27 6.35 7.71
CA PHE A 22 1.52 5.62 7.60
C PHE A 22 1.78 5.09 6.19
N ALA A 23 0.77 4.56 5.52
CA ALA A 23 0.92 3.93 4.21
C ALA A 23 0.87 4.95 3.05
N MET A 24 0.24 6.12 3.24
CA MET A 24 0.05 7.15 2.20
C MET A 24 1.33 7.66 1.51
N PRO A 25 2.48 7.85 2.18
CA PRO A 25 3.66 8.41 1.53
C PRO A 25 4.22 7.54 0.40
N ALA A 26 4.12 6.22 0.52
CA ALA A 26 4.67 5.26 -0.46
C ALA A 26 4.04 5.40 -1.87
N PRO A 27 2.70 5.30 -2.05
CA PRO A 27 2.09 5.47 -3.36
C PRO A 27 2.25 6.88 -3.92
N VAL A 28 2.22 7.92 -3.07
CA VAL A 28 2.42 9.32 -3.50
C VAL A 28 3.82 9.51 -4.07
N ARG A 29 4.85 9.02 -3.36
CA ARG A 29 6.25 9.11 -3.80
C ARG A 29 6.48 8.36 -5.10
N MET A 30 5.97 7.13 -5.21
CA MET A 30 6.16 6.33 -6.42
C MET A 30 5.39 6.88 -7.62
N THR A 31 4.24 7.52 -7.39
CA THR A 31 3.52 8.24 -8.45
C THR A 31 4.33 9.44 -8.94
N TYR A 32 4.88 10.24 -8.02
CA TYR A 32 5.72 11.39 -8.36
C TYR A 32 6.99 10.98 -9.13
N LEU A 33 7.68 9.93 -8.67
CA LEU A 33 8.83 9.35 -9.38
C LEU A 33 8.43 8.78 -10.75
N GLY A 34 7.26 8.17 -10.85
CA GLY A 34 6.72 7.66 -12.12
C GLY A 34 6.46 8.76 -13.15
N LEU A 35 5.91 9.89 -12.71
CA LEU A 35 5.66 11.05 -13.57
C LEU A 35 6.95 11.76 -13.98
N THR A 36 7.90 11.90 -13.05
CA THR A 36 9.16 12.63 -13.31
C THR A 36 10.21 11.80 -14.07
N SER A 37 10.05 10.48 -14.13
CA SER A 37 10.95 9.57 -14.87
C SER A 37 10.62 9.46 -16.36
N ILE A 38 9.56 10.13 -16.83
CA ILE A 38 9.16 10.11 -18.23
C ILE A 38 10.18 10.87 -19.09
N PRO A 39 10.72 10.27 -20.17
CA PRO A 39 11.65 10.95 -21.06
C PRO A 39 11.02 12.19 -21.70
N LYS A 40 11.72 13.34 -21.62
CA LYS A 40 11.29 14.60 -22.26
C LYS A 40 10.94 14.46 -23.76
N PRO A 41 11.66 13.67 -24.58
CA PRO A 41 11.30 13.49 -26.00
C PRO A 41 9.90 12.91 -26.21
N MET A 42 9.41 12.10 -25.26
CA MET A 42 8.06 11.52 -25.34
C MET A 42 6.98 12.58 -25.08
N LEU A 43 7.27 13.56 -24.23
CA LEU A 43 6.40 14.72 -23.96
C LEU A 43 6.41 15.67 -25.16
N GLU A 44 7.59 16.00 -25.67
CA GLU A 44 7.78 16.88 -26.84
C GLU A 44 7.13 16.31 -28.11
N ALA A 45 7.16 14.99 -28.29
CA ALA A 45 6.42 14.33 -29.36
C ALA A 45 4.90 14.53 -29.19
N GLY A 46 4.35 14.32 -27.99
CA GLY A 46 2.94 14.57 -27.71
C GLY A 46 2.51 16.01 -27.98
N GLU A 47 3.33 16.98 -27.59
CA GLU A 47 3.11 18.40 -27.87
C GLU A 47 3.20 18.71 -29.38
N SER A 48 4.16 18.11 -30.09
CA SER A 48 4.34 18.27 -31.54
C SER A 48 3.16 17.71 -32.36
N PHE A 49 2.48 16.68 -31.84
CA PHE A 49 1.23 16.17 -32.39
C PHE A 49 -0.01 17.00 -32.00
N GLY A 50 0.16 18.12 -31.29
CA GLY A 50 -0.92 19.02 -30.89
C GLY A 50 -1.75 18.54 -29.69
N ALA A 51 -1.22 17.61 -28.87
CA ALA A 51 -1.92 17.15 -27.69
C ALA A 51 -2.03 18.27 -26.63
N THR A 52 -3.24 18.46 -26.10
CA THR A 52 -3.44 19.35 -24.94
C THR A 52 -2.81 18.76 -23.68
N LYS A 53 -2.41 19.59 -22.71
CA LYS A 53 -1.83 19.14 -21.42
C LYS A 53 -2.65 18.02 -20.74
N ARG A 54 -3.97 18.09 -20.84
CA ARG A 54 -4.88 17.08 -20.27
C ARG A 54 -4.86 15.78 -21.07
N GLN A 55 -4.77 15.83 -22.40
CA GLN A 55 -4.61 14.63 -23.22
C GLN A 55 -3.24 13.99 -23.01
N LEU A 56 -2.20 14.80 -22.88
CA LEU A 56 -0.85 14.36 -22.63
C LEU A 56 -0.74 13.65 -21.26
N LEU A 57 -1.34 14.22 -20.21
CA LEU A 57 -1.38 13.58 -18.89
C LEU A 57 -2.15 12.24 -18.90
N TRP A 58 -3.32 12.18 -19.54
CA TRP A 58 -4.16 10.98 -19.52
C TRP A 58 -3.73 9.88 -20.50
N LYS A 59 -3.13 10.22 -21.64
CA LYS A 59 -2.77 9.26 -22.70
C LYS A 59 -1.28 8.93 -22.75
N VAL A 60 -0.41 9.80 -22.23
CA VAL A 60 1.04 9.62 -22.31
C VAL A 60 1.61 9.44 -20.90
N GLU A 61 1.39 10.40 -20.01
CA GLU A 61 2.04 10.39 -18.69
C GLU A 61 1.50 9.31 -17.77
N LEU A 62 0.17 9.22 -17.61
CA LEU A 62 -0.45 8.22 -16.74
C LEU A 62 -0.08 6.79 -17.16
N PRO A 63 -0.24 6.39 -18.46
CA PRO A 63 0.14 5.06 -18.90
C PRO A 63 1.63 4.74 -18.73
N ALA A 64 2.50 5.72 -18.94
CA ALA A 64 3.94 5.55 -18.75
C ALA A 64 4.33 5.43 -17.26
N ALA A 65 3.63 6.14 -16.38
CA ALA A 65 3.85 6.10 -14.93
C ALA A 65 3.15 4.92 -14.24
N LEU A 66 2.20 4.23 -14.90
CA LEU A 66 1.43 3.12 -14.35
C LEU A 66 2.29 2.05 -13.65
N PRO A 67 3.41 1.56 -14.23
CA PRO A 67 4.24 0.55 -13.57
C PRO A 67 4.79 1.03 -12.22
N SER A 68 5.19 2.30 -12.14
CA SER A 68 5.67 2.92 -10.90
C SER A 68 4.54 3.08 -9.88
N ILE A 69 3.35 3.50 -10.32
CA ILE A 69 2.17 3.59 -9.45
C ILE A 69 1.81 2.20 -8.88
N MET A 70 1.85 1.16 -9.70
CA MET A 70 1.60 -0.22 -9.26
C MET A 70 2.64 -0.69 -8.23
N ALA A 71 3.91 -0.37 -8.42
CA ALA A 71 4.96 -0.65 -7.44
C ALA A 71 4.76 0.12 -6.11
N GLY A 72 4.25 1.35 -6.17
CA GLY A 72 3.84 2.08 -4.97
C GLY A 72 2.65 1.45 -4.25
N LEU A 73 1.73 0.85 -5.00
CA LEU A 73 0.52 0.24 -4.45
C LEU A 73 0.80 -1.10 -3.78
N THR A 74 1.72 -1.92 -4.32
CA THR A 74 2.20 -3.13 -3.63
C THR A 74 2.90 -2.78 -2.32
N GLN A 75 3.72 -1.73 -2.30
CA GLN A 75 4.33 -1.22 -1.06
C GLN A 75 3.27 -0.73 -0.06
N CYS A 76 2.25 -0.01 -0.53
CA CYS A 76 1.14 0.44 0.31
C CYS A 76 0.44 -0.74 1.00
N ILE A 77 0.20 -1.84 0.28
CA ILE A 77 -0.40 -3.07 0.82
C ILE A 77 0.52 -3.70 1.86
N MET A 78 1.81 -3.86 1.57
CA MET A 78 2.77 -4.46 2.50
C MET A 78 2.89 -3.66 3.81
N LEU A 79 2.95 -2.32 3.70
CA LEU A 79 2.99 -1.42 4.86
C LEU A 79 1.68 -1.47 5.65
N SER A 80 0.53 -1.50 4.96
CA SER A 80 -0.79 -1.59 5.60
C SER A 80 -0.97 -2.91 6.35
N LEU A 81 -0.59 -4.04 5.76
CA LEU A 81 -0.68 -5.36 6.40
C LEU A 81 0.23 -5.44 7.64
N SER A 82 1.42 -4.86 7.55
CA SER A 82 2.33 -4.76 8.69
C SER A 82 1.69 -3.96 9.84
N MET A 83 1.05 -2.82 9.52
CA MET A 83 0.38 -1.98 10.51
C MET A 83 -0.88 -2.63 11.11
N VAL A 84 -1.62 -3.45 10.33
CA VAL A 84 -2.77 -4.22 10.83
C VAL A 84 -2.37 -5.20 11.94
N VAL A 85 -1.14 -5.74 11.91
CA VAL A 85 -0.63 -6.57 13.02
C VAL A 85 -0.35 -5.71 14.26
N PHE A 86 0.20 -4.50 14.10
CA PHE A 86 0.41 -3.59 15.23
C PHE A 86 -0.89 -3.02 15.80
N ALA A 87 -1.95 -2.91 15.00
CA ALA A 87 -3.27 -2.44 15.44
C ALA A 87 -3.87 -3.29 16.58
N THR A 88 -3.47 -4.55 16.70
CA THR A 88 -3.91 -5.44 17.79
C THR A 88 -3.47 -4.92 19.16
N LEU A 89 -2.31 -4.24 19.22
CA LEU A 89 -1.70 -3.76 20.46
C LEU A 89 -2.51 -2.63 21.09
N ILE A 90 -3.32 -1.93 20.30
CA ILE A 90 -4.22 -0.87 20.74
C ILE A 90 -5.68 -1.35 20.86
N GLY A 91 -5.89 -2.67 20.92
CA GLY A 91 -7.21 -3.26 21.13
C GLY A 91 -8.13 -3.24 19.90
N ALA A 92 -7.61 -2.92 18.71
CA ALA A 92 -8.41 -2.96 17.49
C ALA A 92 -8.58 -4.42 17.00
N PRO A 93 -9.81 -4.84 16.61
CA PRO A 93 -10.01 -6.13 15.96
C PRO A 93 -9.26 -6.15 14.64
N SER A 94 -8.29 -7.05 14.52
CA SER A 94 -7.39 -7.11 13.37
C SER A 94 -6.86 -8.52 13.13
N LEU A 95 -6.30 -8.75 11.94
CA LEU A 95 -5.74 -10.05 11.53
C LEU A 95 -4.58 -10.52 12.43
N GLY A 96 -3.94 -9.61 13.16
CA GLY A 96 -2.89 -9.98 14.12
C GLY A 96 -3.41 -10.47 15.47
N ASN A 97 -4.73 -10.45 15.74
CA ASN A 97 -5.26 -10.84 17.07
C ASN A 97 -4.80 -12.24 17.52
N PRO A 98 -4.76 -13.27 16.65
CA PRO A 98 -4.21 -14.58 17.01
C PRO A 98 -2.71 -14.53 17.32
N VAL A 99 -1.94 -13.72 16.58
CA VAL A 99 -0.50 -13.51 16.84
C VAL A 99 -0.28 -12.87 18.22
N ASN A 100 -1.07 -11.83 18.55
CA ASN A 100 -0.99 -11.19 19.87
C ASN A 100 -1.39 -12.14 21.00
N LYS A 101 -2.42 -12.98 20.80
CA LYS A 101 -2.80 -14.03 21.75
C LYS A 101 -1.72 -15.09 21.92
N ALA A 102 -1.06 -15.52 20.84
CA ALA A 102 0.06 -16.44 20.90
C ALA A 102 1.20 -15.88 21.75
N LEU A 103 1.53 -14.60 21.53
CA LEU A 103 2.59 -13.90 22.27
C LEU A 103 2.24 -13.77 23.75
N ALA A 104 1.00 -13.36 24.08
CA ALA A 104 0.53 -13.23 25.45
C ALA A 104 0.54 -14.56 26.22
N ASN A 105 0.15 -15.65 25.56
CA ASN A 105 0.04 -16.98 26.18
C ASN A 105 1.32 -17.82 26.07
N ARG A 106 2.42 -17.26 25.53
CA ARG A 106 3.66 -17.99 25.17
C ARG A 106 3.40 -19.24 24.32
N ASN A 107 2.34 -19.24 23.52
CA ASN A 107 1.96 -20.36 22.66
C ASN A 107 2.64 -20.19 21.29
N ILE A 108 3.87 -20.69 21.19
CA ILE A 108 4.69 -20.63 19.98
C ILE A 108 3.99 -21.31 18.77
N PRO A 109 3.39 -22.52 18.91
CA PRO A 109 2.67 -23.16 17.80
C PRO A 109 1.60 -22.26 17.15
N LEU A 110 0.76 -21.63 17.96
CA LEU A 110 -0.30 -20.74 17.48
C LEU A 110 0.27 -19.47 16.83
N GLY A 111 1.41 -18.98 17.34
CA GLY A 111 2.09 -17.81 16.77
C GLY A 111 2.65 -18.08 15.38
N ILE A 112 3.21 -19.27 15.15
CA ILE A 112 3.71 -19.68 13.84
C ILE A 112 2.56 -19.85 12.86
N GLU A 113 1.49 -20.57 13.22
CA GLU A 113 0.33 -20.79 12.37
C GLU A 113 -0.31 -19.45 11.92
N ALA A 114 -0.54 -18.56 12.88
CA ALA A 114 -1.12 -17.24 12.61
C ALA A 114 -0.20 -16.37 11.74
N GLY A 115 1.11 -16.37 12.02
CA GLY A 115 2.08 -15.62 11.22
C GLY A 115 2.14 -16.12 9.77
N LEU A 116 2.15 -17.45 9.58
CA LEU A 116 2.20 -18.08 8.26
C LEU A 116 0.93 -17.77 7.45
N ALA A 117 -0.24 -17.79 8.09
CA ALA A 117 -1.49 -17.41 7.45
C ALA A 117 -1.48 -15.95 6.95
N ILE A 118 -0.96 -15.01 7.76
CA ILE A 118 -0.84 -13.59 7.37
C ILE A 118 0.16 -13.41 6.22
N VAL A 119 1.29 -14.12 6.25
CA VAL A 119 2.30 -14.06 5.17
C VAL A 119 1.72 -14.60 3.86
N ILE A 120 1.01 -15.73 3.89
CA ILE A 120 0.34 -16.28 2.71
C ILE A 120 -0.66 -15.26 2.15
N LEU A 121 -1.47 -14.65 3.00
CA LEU A 121 -2.42 -13.61 2.58
C LEU A 121 -1.70 -12.41 1.95
N ALA A 122 -0.59 -11.96 2.53
CA ALA A 122 0.21 -10.85 1.99
C ALA A 122 0.75 -11.18 0.59
N ILE A 123 1.29 -12.38 0.41
CA ILE A 123 1.80 -12.85 -0.90
C ILE A 123 0.67 -12.96 -1.93
N LEU A 124 -0.50 -13.47 -1.53
CA LEU A 124 -1.67 -13.56 -2.42
C LEU A 124 -2.15 -12.19 -2.87
N LEU A 125 -2.22 -11.21 -1.96
CA LEU A 125 -2.61 -9.84 -2.27
C LEU A 125 -1.58 -9.15 -3.18
N ASP A 126 -0.29 -9.31 -2.90
CA ASP A 126 0.79 -8.80 -3.74
C ASP A 126 0.73 -9.37 -5.16
N ARG A 127 0.58 -10.69 -5.28
CA ARG A 127 0.47 -11.38 -6.58
C ARG A 127 -0.78 -10.97 -7.36
N ALA A 128 -1.93 -10.88 -6.71
CA ALA A 128 -3.17 -10.46 -7.35
C ALA A 128 -3.03 -9.05 -7.96
N LEU A 129 -2.32 -8.15 -7.27
CA LEU A 129 -2.09 -6.80 -7.74
C LEU A 129 -1.04 -6.73 -8.86
N ALA A 130 0.06 -7.49 -8.72
CA ALA A 130 1.11 -7.57 -9.73
C ALA A 130 0.64 -8.19 -11.05
N MET A 131 -0.26 -9.18 -11.03
CA MET A 131 -0.82 -9.78 -12.24
C MET A 131 -1.63 -8.79 -13.07
N LYS A 132 -2.41 -7.91 -12.43
CA LYS A 132 -3.22 -6.89 -13.12
C LYS A 132 -2.37 -5.83 -13.84
N SER A 133 -1.10 -5.70 -13.49
CA SER A 133 -0.11 -4.85 -14.18
C SER A 133 0.42 -5.49 -15.46
N SER A 134 0.54 -6.83 -15.51
CA SER A 134 1.10 -7.55 -16.67
C SER A 134 0.09 -7.79 -17.80
N ASP A 135 -1.22 -7.74 -17.51
CA ASP A 135 -2.31 -8.00 -18.47
C ASP A 135 -2.62 -6.81 -19.41
N LYS A 136 -1.79 -5.76 -19.40
CA LYS A 136 -1.95 -4.56 -20.24
C LYS A 136 -0.86 -4.35 -21.29
N LYS A 137 -0.12 -5.41 -21.63
CA LYS A 137 0.86 -5.43 -22.73
C LYS A 137 0.24 -5.88 -24.04
#